data_AF-A0A964LGF7-F1
#
_entry.id   AF-A0A964LGF7-F1
#
_cell.length_a   1.000
_cell.length_b   1.000
_cell.length_c   1.000
_cell.angle_alpha   90.00
_cell.angle_beta   90.00
_cell.angle_gamma   90.00
#
_symmetry.space_group_name_H-M   'P 1'
#
loop_
_entity.id
_entity.type
_entity.pdbx_description
1 polymer ?
#
loop_
_entity_poly.entity_id
_entity_poly.type
_entity_poly.pdbx_seq_one_letter_code
_entity_poly.pdbx_strand_id
1 'polypeptide(L)'
;MRALRETRGDSLEPGTGFRCPLPGWDTRETHVVVRSGRHDLGRWLREDCNIRVHCAQYVGGRPPVRIAHVWLIANTIFHQGAGDARLGEIILGARGKGRRTRVL
;
A
#
# COMPACT_ATOMS: atom_id res chain seq x y z
N MET A 1 14.85 -15.11 7.91
CA MET A 1 14.51 -14.10 6.86
C MET A 1 15.20 -14.43 5.52
N ARG A 2 15.00 -15.63 4.96
CA ARG A 2 15.61 -16.05 3.68
C ARG A 2 14.61 -16.14 2.52
N ALA A 3 13.30 -16.05 2.80
CA ALA A 3 12.23 -16.35 1.85
C ALA A 3 11.85 -15.20 0.89
N LEU A 4 12.24 -13.95 1.16
CA LEU A 4 11.83 -12.79 0.34
C LEU A 4 12.81 -12.43 -0.80
N ARG A 5 13.88 -13.21 -1.00
CA ARG A 5 14.88 -12.92 -2.05
C ARG A 5 14.56 -13.56 -3.42
N GLU A 6 13.61 -14.49 -3.49
CA GLU A 6 13.36 -15.30 -4.70
C GLU A 6 11.93 -15.16 -5.25
N THR A 7 11.02 -14.49 -4.53
CA THR A 7 9.65 -14.25 -4.99
C THR A 7 9.58 -12.95 -5.79
N ARG A 8 9.07 -13.00 -7.03
CA ARG A 8 8.72 -11.77 -7.75
C ARG A 8 7.61 -11.06 -6.98
N GLY A 9 7.71 -9.73 -6.86
CA GLY A 9 6.72 -8.93 -6.12
C GLY A 9 5.29 -9.05 -6.69
N ASP A 10 5.14 -9.44 -7.96
CA ASP A 10 3.85 -9.65 -8.62
C ASP A 10 3.14 -10.97 -8.27
N SER A 11 3.78 -11.85 -7.50
CA SER A 11 3.23 -13.15 -7.06
C SER A 11 3.02 -13.25 -5.55
N LEU A 12 3.11 -12.15 -4.80
CA LEU A 12 2.75 -12.17 -3.38
C LEU A 12 1.23 -12.19 -3.23
N GLU A 13 0.75 -13.00 -2.29
CA GLU A 13 -0.69 -13.09 -2.02
C GLU A 13 -1.23 -11.78 -1.44
N PRO A 14 -2.43 -11.32 -1.85
CA PRO A 14 -3.11 -10.22 -1.20
C PRO A 14 -3.21 -10.43 0.32
N GLY A 15 -3.01 -9.36 1.08
CA GLY A 15 -2.93 -9.40 2.54
C GLY A 15 -1.56 -9.75 3.10
N THR A 16 -0.57 -10.10 2.27
CA THR A 16 0.82 -10.29 2.72
C THR A 16 1.43 -8.98 3.18
N GLY A 17 1.87 -8.93 4.45
CA GLY A 17 2.61 -7.81 5.02
C GLY A 17 4.10 -8.11 5.15
N PHE A 18 4.97 -7.18 4.78
CA PHE A 18 6.42 -7.35 4.90
C PHE A 18 7.14 -6.02 5.14
N ARG A 19 8.35 -6.07 5.69
CA ARG A 19 9.20 -4.89 5.93
C ARG A 19 9.92 -4.47 4.64
N CYS A 20 10.12 -3.18 4.45
CA CYS A 20 10.77 -2.66 3.24
C CYS A 20 12.13 -3.33 3.00
N PRO A 21 12.38 -3.88 1.80
CA PRO A 21 13.60 -4.62 1.50
C PRO A 21 14.80 -3.70 1.24
N LEU A 22 14.59 -2.39 1.14
CA LEU A 22 15.67 -1.43 0.91
C LEU A 22 16.56 -1.29 2.15
N PRO A 23 17.91 -1.24 2.00
CA PRO A 23 18.82 -1.09 3.13
C PRO A 23 18.47 0.10 4.03
N GLY A 24 18.26 -0.15 5.33
CA GLY A 24 17.93 0.87 6.33
C GLY A 24 16.46 1.30 6.40
N TRP A 25 15.58 0.72 5.57
CA TRP A 25 14.14 1.02 5.56
C TRP A 25 13.28 -0.04 6.24
N ASP A 26 13.86 -1.21 6.53
CA ASP A 26 13.18 -2.32 7.18
C ASP A 26 12.62 -1.96 8.56
N THR A 27 13.13 -0.94 9.24
CA THR A 27 12.59 -0.45 10.52
C THR A 27 11.61 0.73 10.38
N ARG A 28 11.49 1.31 9.18
CA ARG A 28 10.71 2.54 8.92
C ARG A 28 9.43 2.29 8.14
N GLU A 29 9.43 1.29 7.27
CA GLU A 29 8.35 1.06 6.31
C GLU A 29 7.86 -0.39 6.33
N THR A 30 6.54 -0.54 6.37
CA THR A 30 5.82 -1.81 6.18
C THR A 30 5.03 -1.72 4.89
N HIS A 31 5.21 -2.69 4.00
CA HIS A 31 4.38 -2.89 2.82
C HIS A 31 3.26 -3.88 3.12
N VAL A 32 2.09 -3.65 2.52
CA VAL A 32 0.96 -4.58 2.53
C VAL A 32 0.50 -4.75 1.09
N VAL A 33 0.46 -5.99 0.62
CA VAL A 33 0.01 -6.32 -0.73
C VAL A 33 -1.50 -6.23 -0.77
N VAL A 34 -2.05 -5.28 -1.53
CA VAL A 34 -3.50 -5.13 -1.69
C VAL A 34 -4.00 -5.93 -2.90
N ARG A 35 -3.17 -6.04 -3.95
CA ARG A 35 -3.41 -6.84 -5.16
C ARG A 35 -2.10 -7.31 -5.75
N SER A 36 -2.16 -8.38 -6.53
CA SER A 36 -1.05 -8.95 -7.28
C SER A 36 -1.54 -9.50 -8.63
N GLY A 37 -0.62 -9.88 -9.52
CA GLY A 37 -0.93 -10.35 -10.85
C GLY A 37 -1.52 -9.30 -11.80
N ARG A 38 -2.20 -9.77 -12.86
CA ARG A 38 -2.67 -8.94 -14.00
C ARG A 38 -4.19 -9.00 -14.23
N HIS A 39 -4.91 -9.74 -13.39
CA HIS A 39 -6.33 -10.05 -13.59
C HIS A 39 -7.22 -8.79 -13.72
N ASP A 40 -6.91 -7.73 -12.96
CA ASP A 40 -7.78 -6.55 -12.88
C ASP A 40 -7.34 -5.37 -13.76
N LEU A 41 -6.37 -5.55 -14.66
CA LEU A 41 -5.91 -4.48 -15.53
C LEU A 41 -7.06 -3.93 -16.40
N GLY A 42 -7.10 -2.60 -16.55
CA GLY A 42 -8.14 -1.90 -17.33
C GLY A 42 -9.48 -1.72 -16.60
N ARG A 43 -9.62 -2.18 -15.34
CA ARG A 43 -10.84 -2.04 -14.55
C ARG A 43 -10.75 -0.86 -13.58
N TRP A 44 -11.85 -0.11 -13.43
CA TRP A 44 -11.99 0.84 -12.32
C TRP A 44 -12.38 0.06 -11.06
N LEU A 45 -11.54 0.12 -10.03
CA LEU A 45 -11.73 -0.61 -8.78
C LEU A 45 -12.02 0.34 -7.63
N ARG A 46 -12.77 -0.15 -6.64
CA ARG A 46 -13.06 0.57 -5.41
C ARG A 46 -12.30 -0.08 -4.26
N GLU A 47 -11.54 0.73 -3.54
CA GLU A 47 -10.81 0.32 -2.34
C GLU A 47 -11.25 1.12 -1.11
N ASP A 48 -11.28 0.44 0.03
CA ASP A 48 -11.40 1.07 1.33
C ASP A 48 -10.52 0.35 2.35
N CYS A 49 -9.98 1.12 3.29
CA CYS A 49 -9.09 0.59 4.32
C CYS A 49 -9.26 1.38 5.60
N ASN A 50 -9.48 0.67 6.71
CA ASN A 50 -9.33 1.27 8.03
C ASN A 50 -7.86 1.27 8.43
N ILE A 51 -7.21 2.42 8.27
CA ILE A 51 -5.77 2.59 8.54
C ILE A 51 -5.39 2.16 9.96
N ARG A 52 -6.24 2.40 10.97
CA ARG A 52 -5.94 1.99 12.34
C ARG A 52 -5.87 0.48 12.50
N VAL A 53 -6.79 -0.25 11.86
CA VAL A 53 -6.80 -1.71 11.86
C VAL A 53 -5.57 -2.24 11.12
N HIS A 54 -5.25 -1.68 9.96
CA HIS A 54 -4.06 -2.07 9.20
C HIS A 54 -2.76 -1.80 9.98
N CYS A 55 -2.64 -0.66 10.66
CA CYS A 55 -1.47 -0.39 11.51
C CYS A 55 -1.34 -1.43 12.62
N ALA A 56 -2.44 -1.77 13.31
CA ALA A 56 -2.42 -2.78 14.36
C ALA A 56 -2.02 -4.17 13.82
N GLN A 57 -2.54 -4.55 12.66
CA GLN A 57 -2.29 -5.85 12.04
C GLN A 57 -0.88 -6.00 11.47
N TYR A 58 -0.37 -4.99 10.76
CA TYR A 58 0.85 -5.12 9.95
C TYR A 58 2.06 -4.36 10.48
N VAL A 59 1.85 -3.25 11.18
CA VAL A 59 2.95 -2.44 11.75
C VAL A 59 3.24 -2.89 13.18
N GLY A 60 2.19 -3.16 13.95
CA GLY A 60 2.29 -3.49 15.37
C GLY A 60 2.72 -2.31 16.24
N GLY A 61 3.02 -2.59 17.51
CA GLY A 61 3.46 -1.58 18.47
C GLY A 61 2.37 -0.62 18.94
N ARG A 62 2.77 0.55 19.46
CA ARG A 62 1.84 1.54 19.99
C ARG A 62 1.02 2.16 18.84
N PRO A 63 -0.32 2.20 18.95
CA PRO A 63 -1.16 2.79 17.92
C PRO A 63 -0.76 4.26 17.64
N PRO A 64 -0.67 4.67 16.36
CA PRO A 64 -0.40 6.05 16.01
C PRO A 64 -1.55 6.95 16.45
N VAL A 65 -1.23 8.16 16.90
CA VAL A 65 -2.22 9.14 17.39
C VAL A 65 -2.80 10.02 16.28
N ARG A 66 -2.14 10.09 15.12
CA ARG A 66 -2.59 10.86 13.94
C ARG A 66 -1.94 10.34 12.67
N ILE A 67 -2.59 10.59 11.53
CA ILE A 67 -2.01 10.45 10.20
C ILE A 67 -1.36 11.79 9.84
N ALA A 68 -0.05 11.81 9.60
CA ALA A 68 0.66 13.04 9.24
C ALA A 68 0.48 13.38 7.74
N HIS A 69 0.68 12.38 6.88
CA HIS A 69 0.60 12.53 5.43
C HIS A 69 0.07 11.25 4.79
N VAL A 70 -0.51 11.38 3.59
CA VAL A 70 -0.88 10.30 2.69
C VAL A 70 -0.27 10.62 1.34
N TRP A 71 0.47 9.66 0.77
CA TRP A 71 1.17 9.81 -0.50
C TRP A 71 0.64 8.76 -1.47
N LEU A 72 0.47 9.14 -2.74
CA LEU A 72 0.29 8.21 -3.85
C LEU A 72 1.60 8.18 -4.61
N ILE A 73 2.21 7.00 -4.70
CA ILE A 73 3.51 6.83 -5.32
C ILE A 73 3.35 5.78 -6.42
N ALA A 74 3.51 6.23 -7.66
CA ALA A 74 3.76 5.33 -8.78
C ALA A 74 5.27 5.13 -8.89
N ASN A 75 5.74 3.90 -8.77
CA ASN A 75 7.15 3.58 -8.99
C ASN A 75 7.29 2.26 -9.74
N THR A 76 8.35 2.15 -10.53
CA THR A 76 8.75 0.92 -11.23
C THR A 76 10.16 0.49 -10.84
N ILE A 77 10.66 1.00 -9.70
CA ILE A 77 12.05 0.87 -9.26
C ILE A 77 12.50 -0.60 -9.14
N PHE A 78 11.57 -1.51 -8.85
CA PHE A 78 11.83 -2.94 -8.74
C PHE A 78 11.58 -3.74 -10.02
N HIS A 79 10.82 -3.19 -10.98
CA HIS A 79 10.35 -3.93 -12.16
C HIS A 79 11.03 -3.48 -13.47
N GLN A 80 11.82 -2.40 -13.45
CA GLN A 80 12.57 -1.87 -14.60
C GLN A 80 11.72 -1.68 -15.88
N GLY A 81 10.46 -1.27 -15.71
CA GLY A 81 9.49 -1.08 -16.80
C GLY A 81 8.67 0.19 -16.66
N ALA A 82 7.63 0.31 -17.47
CA ALA A 82 6.64 1.39 -17.41
C ALA A 82 5.25 0.84 -17.05
N GLY A 83 4.44 1.66 -16.39
CA GLY A 83 3.05 1.36 -16.08
C GLY A 83 2.20 2.63 -16.07
N ASP A 84 0.93 2.49 -16.44
CA ASP A 84 -0.08 3.55 -16.36
C ASP A 84 -1.12 3.15 -15.32
N ALA A 85 -1.51 4.09 -14.47
CA ALA A 85 -2.60 3.91 -13.52
C ALA A 85 -3.41 5.22 -13.41
N ARG A 86 -4.73 5.07 -13.30
CA ARG A 86 -5.65 6.17 -12.98
C ARG A 86 -6.23 5.96 -11.60
N LEU A 87 -6.18 7.00 -10.77
CA LEU A 87 -6.76 7.02 -9.43
C LEU A 87 -7.71 8.21 -9.31
N GLY A 88 -8.79 8.05 -8.55
CA GLY A 88 -9.78 9.10 -8.37
C GLY A 88 -10.70 8.81 -7.20
N GLU A 89 -11.55 9.78 -6.86
CA GLU A 89 -12.53 9.68 -5.76
C GLU A 89 -11.90 9.29 -4.41
N ILE A 90 -10.74 9.88 -4.09
CA ILE A 90 -10.03 9.59 -2.84
C ILE A 90 -10.65 10.37 -1.69
N ILE A 91 -11.07 9.62 -0.67
CA ILE A 91 -11.70 10.17 0.53
C ILE A 91 -10.86 9.74 1.74
N LEU A 92 -10.45 10.71 2.54
CA LEU A 92 -9.81 10.47 3.82
C LEU A 92 -10.68 11.05 4.94
N GLY A 93 -10.97 10.23 5.96
CA GLY A 93 -11.57 10.70 7.19
C GLY A 93 -12.06 9.57 8.08
N ALA A 94 -12.76 9.95 9.14
CA ALA A 94 -13.40 9.00 10.03
C ALA A 94 -14.60 8.34 9.32
N ARG A 95 -14.98 7.12 9.73
CA ARG A 95 -16.18 6.45 9.17
C ARG A 95 -17.38 7.40 9.22
N GLY A 96 -17.97 7.66 8.05
CA GLY A 96 -19.12 8.56 7.88
C GLY A 96 -18.83 10.06 7.81
N LYS A 97 -17.56 10.49 7.97
CA LYS A 97 -17.13 11.91 7.93
C LYS A 97 -15.77 12.01 7.23
N GLY A 98 -15.79 11.97 5.90
CA GLY A 98 -14.60 12.06 5.05
C GLY A 98 -14.57 13.35 4.24
N ARG A 99 -13.36 13.90 4.04
CA ARG A 99 -13.15 14.99 3.07
C ARG A 99 -12.71 14.37 1.75
N ARG A 100 -13.38 14.71 0.64
CA ARG A 100 -12.85 14.39 -0.69
C ARG A 100 -11.55 15.15 -0.89
N THR A 101 -10.50 14.43 -1.23
CA THR A 101 -9.22 15.02 -1.55
C THR A 101 -9.12 15.09 -3.06
N ARG A 102 -8.89 16.29 -3.59
CA ARG A 102 -8.51 16.43 -5.00
C ARG A 102 -7.12 15.81 -5.17
N VAL A 103 -7.05 14.79 -6.01
CA VAL A 103 -5.77 14.25 -6.49
C VAL A 103 -5.31 15.20 -7.59
N LEU A 104 -4.11 15.75 -7.45
CA LEU A 104 -3.46 16.59 -8.45
C LEU A 104 -2.62 15.72 -9.38
#